data_AF-A0A1D6EB21-F1
#
_entry.id   AF-A0A1D6EB21-F1
#
_cell.length_a   1.000
_cell.length_b   1.000
_cell.length_c   1.000
_cell.angle_alpha   90.00
_cell.angle_beta   90.00
_cell.angle_gamma   90.00
#
_symmetry.space_group_name_H-M   'P 1'
#
loop_
_entity.id
_entity.type
_entity.pdbx_description
1 polymer ?
#
loop_
_entity_poly.entity_id
_entity_poly.type
_entity_poly.pdbx_seq_one_letter_code
_entity_poly.pdbx_strand_id
1 'polypeptide(L)'
;MLGNTKIILLMEARHSDLWSKYKFICSCRRCIASPEPYTDLILNCDVRDLDKAEAEGTVTPPAIENLGDVLQQAISEYTSNDDPEACCDMIETMLSNRLVSGLKQEDISGRKHILQPLHHICLTAYMTLASAYRFRALSLEEAVRSDGENTDEFFRMAKAAAAYSLVLAGSTHHLFLSECSLMIPLSHFLLNTGQSLLYLVESIKGKTRQNISEARLSFSSCPASSTDNDSPPYHVFRSTCEAFGKQMLSLSLRCWSFLVRGLPCLEKIKSPMEFSMPGTTIFQSVLSEEDHANLSAHEPVGFTERQAGCILSLALCCITYCKYLATICYGPHHYLADHAKYLLEGIDPAQ
;
A
#
# COMPACT_ATOMS: atom_id res chain seq x y z
N MET A 1 15.35 -0.51 6.37
CA MET A 1 14.27 -0.17 5.43
C MET A 1 14.53 1.07 4.56
N LEU A 2 15.67 1.78 4.68
CA LEU A 2 16.00 2.99 3.90
C LEU A 2 16.33 2.77 2.41
N GLY A 3 16.27 1.53 1.89
CA GLY A 3 16.55 1.22 0.48
C GLY A 3 15.35 1.34 -0.47
N ASN A 4 14.11 1.33 0.07
CA ASN A 4 12.89 1.22 -0.75
C ASN A 4 12.25 2.58 -1.09
N THR A 5 12.75 3.68 -0.50
CA THR A 5 12.24 5.04 -0.70
C THR A 5 12.50 5.59 -2.10
N LYS A 6 13.38 4.96 -2.90
CA LYS A 6 13.82 5.51 -4.19
C LYS A 6 12.97 5.12 -5.40
N ILE A 7 11.97 4.24 -5.25
CA ILE A 7 11.29 3.66 -6.41
C ILE A 7 9.95 4.35 -6.73
N ILE A 8 9.33 5.00 -5.74
CA ILE A 8 8.21 5.95 -5.94
C ILE A 8 8.76 7.38 -6.06
N LEU A 9 9.91 7.54 -6.72
CA LEU A 9 10.42 8.88 -7.03
C LEU A 9 9.78 9.38 -8.32
N LEU A 10 9.52 10.69 -8.34
CA LEU A 10 9.15 11.44 -9.53
C LEU A 10 10.22 11.32 -10.61
N MET A 11 9.82 11.44 -11.87
CA MET A 11 10.74 11.38 -13.02
C MET A 11 12.01 12.23 -12.82
N GLU A 12 11.85 13.50 -12.40
CA GLU A 12 12.96 14.44 -12.18
C GLU A 12 13.90 13.99 -11.05
N ALA A 13 13.33 13.57 -9.92
CA ALA A 13 14.10 13.06 -8.78
C ALA A 13 14.89 11.79 -9.15
N ARG A 14 14.30 10.91 -9.97
CA ARG A 14 14.98 9.72 -10.50
C ARG A 14 16.12 10.09 -11.44
N HIS A 15 15.92 11.04 -12.36
CA HIS A 15 17.00 11.52 -13.24
C HIS A 15 18.14 12.16 -12.45
N SER A 16 17.82 12.98 -11.46
CA SER A 16 18.81 13.60 -10.56
C SER A 16 19.61 12.56 -9.75
N ASP A 17 18.95 11.55 -9.17
CA ASP A 17 19.63 10.48 -8.42
C ASP A 17 20.52 9.60 -9.32
N LEU A 18 20.05 9.23 -10.52
CA LEU A 18 20.84 8.46 -11.48
C LEU A 18 22.05 9.23 -12.01
N TRP A 19 21.86 10.51 -12.30
CA TRP A 19 22.93 11.38 -12.77
C TRP A 19 23.96 11.65 -11.69
N SER A 20 23.53 11.95 -10.47
CA SER A 20 24.43 12.25 -9.35
C SER A 20 25.32 11.05 -8.99
N LYS A 21 24.75 9.84 -8.90
CA LYS A 21 25.48 8.64 -8.49
C LYS A 21 26.22 7.92 -9.61
N TYR A 22 25.58 7.78 -10.76
CA TYR A 22 26.06 6.89 -11.83
C TYR A 22 26.43 7.64 -13.10
N LYS A 23 26.24 8.98 -13.14
CA LYS A 23 26.40 9.80 -14.36
C LYS A 23 25.58 9.23 -15.52
N PHE A 24 24.41 8.68 -15.19
CA PHE A 24 23.55 7.97 -16.11
C PHE A 24 22.25 8.74 -16.34
N ILE A 25 21.82 8.81 -17.60
CA ILE A 25 20.50 9.34 -17.98
C ILE A 25 19.66 8.15 -18.47
N CYS A 26 18.54 7.90 -17.80
CA CYS A 26 17.66 6.81 -18.18
C CYS A 26 16.88 7.17 -19.44
N SER A 27 16.86 6.26 -20.40
CA SER A 27 16.11 6.41 -21.67
C SER A 27 14.88 5.50 -21.74
N CYS A 28 14.36 5.02 -20.61
CA CYS A 28 13.14 4.19 -20.62
C CYS A 28 11.92 5.03 -20.99
N ARG A 29 10.83 4.38 -21.45
CA ARG A 29 9.60 5.08 -21.89
C ARG A 29 9.10 6.11 -20.89
N ARG A 30 9.07 5.77 -19.59
CA ARG A 30 8.66 6.67 -18.52
C ARG A 30 9.57 7.90 -18.37
N CYS A 31 10.86 7.80 -18.71
CA CYS A 31 11.86 8.86 -18.60
C CYS A 31 11.93 9.79 -19.82
N ILE A 32 11.41 9.35 -20.96
CA ILE A 32 11.47 10.11 -22.23
C ILE A 32 10.09 10.49 -22.76
N ALA A 33 9.01 10.02 -22.13
CA ALA A 33 7.66 10.26 -22.57
C ALA A 33 7.31 11.76 -22.48
N SER A 34 6.72 12.26 -23.58
CA SER A 34 6.05 13.55 -23.64
C SER A 34 4.72 13.34 -24.37
N PRO A 35 3.56 13.62 -23.75
CA PRO A 35 3.37 14.20 -22.42
C PRO A 35 3.74 13.25 -21.26
N GLU A 36 3.73 13.76 -20.03
CA GLU A 36 4.05 12.97 -18.82
C GLU A 36 3.22 11.68 -18.75
N PRO A 37 3.86 10.54 -18.42
CA PRO A 37 3.15 9.28 -18.29
C PRO A 37 2.21 9.33 -17.08
N TYR A 38 1.12 8.57 -17.13
CA TYR A 38 0.06 8.52 -16.11
C TYR A 38 0.60 8.45 -14.67
N THR A 39 1.61 7.61 -14.43
CA THR A 39 2.22 7.45 -13.12
C THR A 39 2.90 8.73 -12.61
N ASP A 40 3.63 9.46 -13.46
CA ASP A 40 4.28 10.70 -13.00
C ASP A 40 3.25 11.82 -12.79
N LEU A 41 2.20 11.88 -13.63
CA LEU A 41 1.07 12.78 -13.44
C LEU A 41 0.35 12.56 -12.11
N ILE A 42 -0.06 11.32 -11.81
CA ILE A 42 -0.86 11.03 -10.61
C ILE A 42 -0.06 11.15 -9.30
N LEU A 43 1.26 10.94 -9.35
CA LEU A 43 2.16 11.16 -8.22
C LEU A 43 2.34 12.65 -7.86
N ASN A 44 2.07 13.55 -8.82
CA ASN A 44 2.21 15.01 -8.68
C ASN A 44 0.89 15.78 -8.65
N CYS A 45 -0.23 15.10 -8.86
CA CYS A 45 -1.52 15.75 -9.06
C CYS A 45 -2.08 16.36 -7.76
N ASP A 46 -2.30 17.69 -7.73
CA ASP A 46 -3.30 18.32 -6.85
C ASP A 46 -4.67 18.10 -7.49
N VAL A 47 -5.64 17.67 -6.68
CA VAL A 47 -7.00 17.35 -7.11
C VAL A 47 -7.66 18.55 -7.81
N ARG A 48 -7.27 19.79 -7.47
CA ARG A 48 -7.80 21.02 -8.07
C ARG A 48 -7.18 21.38 -9.42
N ASP A 49 -6.05 20.78 -9.76
CA ASP A 49 -5.43 20.97 -11.08
C ASP A 49 -6.06 20.08 -12.15
N LEU A 50 -6.83 19.05 -11.75
CA LEU A 50 -7.60 18.21 -12.69
C LEU A 50 -8.70 19.00 -13.39
N ASP A 51 -9.47 19.78 -12.61
CA ASP A 51 -10.54 20.63 -13.16
C ASP A 51 -9.99 21.73 -14.09
N LYS A 52 -8.74 22.18 -13.85
CA LYS A 52 -8.05 23.16 -14.72
C LYS A 52 -7.38 22.55 -15.95
N ALA A 53 -6.84 21.33 -15.83
CA ALA A 53 -6.20 20.63 -16.94
C ALA A 53 -7.20 20.30 -18.07
N GLU A 54 -8.45 19.99 -17.73
CA GLU A 54 -9.53 19.81 -18.71
C GLU A 54 -9.98 21.13 -19.38
N ALA A 55 -9.85 22.26 -18.68
CA ALA A 55 -10.36 23.56 -19.14
C ALA A 55 -9.35 24.39 -19.95
N GLU A 56 -8.05 24.35 -19.61
CA GLU A 56 -7.07 25.33 -20.12
C GLU A 56 -5.82 24.73 -20.76
N GLY A 57 -5.62 23.40 -20.74
CA GLY A 57 -4.51 22.73 -21.44
C GLY A 57 -3.10 23.09 -20.94
N THR A 58 -2.98 23.83 -19.83
CA THR A 58 -1.70 24.18 -19.21
C THR A 58 -1.73 23.83 -17.71
N VAL A 59 -0.84 22.94 -17.31
CA VAL A 59 -0.61 22.58 -15.89
C VAL A 59 0.52 23.45 -15.37
N THR A 60 0.20 24.44 -14.53
CA THR A 60 1.21 25.18 -13.77
C THR A 60 1.58 24.35 -12.55
N PRO A 61 2.86 23.98 -12.32
CA PRO A 61 3.23 23.19 -11.16
C PRO A 61 2.91 23.96 -9.86
N PRO A 62 2.08 23.41 -8.95
CA PRO A 62 1.66 24.13 -7.75
C PRO A 62 2.77 24.21 -6.70
N ALA A 63 2.66 25.21 -5.82
CA ALA A 63 3.55 25.47 -4.68
C ALA A 63 3.41 24.40 -3.56
N ILE A 64 3.75 23.15 -3.87
CA ILE A 64 3.73 22.00 -2.95
C ILE A 64 4.99 21.93 -2.08
N GLU A 65 6.03 22.72 -2.39
CA GLU A 65 7.34 22.72 -1.69
C GLU A 65 7.20 22.77 -0.16
N ASN A 66 6.31 23.61 0.37
CA ASN A 66 6.11 23.75 1.82
C ASN A 66 5.58 22.46 2.50
N LEU A 67 4.80 21.62 1.81
CA LEU A 67 4.25 20.40 2.39
C LEU A 67 5.26 19.24 2.40
N GLY A 68 6.10 19.16 1.35
CA GLY A 68 7.24 18.26 1.32
C GLY A 68 8.20 18.55 2.46
N ASP A 69 8.47 19.84 2.72
CA ASP A 69 9.34 20.29 3.82
C ASP A 69 8.76 19.93 5.19
N VAL A 70 7.44 20.11 5.41
CA VAL A 70 6.78 19.72 6.67
C VAL A 70 6.86 18.21 6.90
N LEU A 71 6.63 17.40 5.86
CA LEU A 71 6.78 15.95 5.96
C LEU A 71 8.23 15.55 6.23
N GLN A 72 9.19 16.17 5.53
CA GLN A 72 10.61 15.89 5.71
C GLN A 72 11.08 16.31 7.11
N GLN A 73 10.55 17.39 7.66
CA GLN A 73 10.77 17.81 9.05
C GLN A 73 10.23 16.75 10.02
N ALA A 74 8.98 16.29 9.84
CA ALA A 74 8.39 15.22 10.67
C ALA A 74 9.19 13.90 10.62
N ILE A 75 9.69 13.54 9.43
CA ILE A 75 10.55 12.36 9.23
C ILE A 75 11.93 12.56 9.87
N SER A 76 12.48 13.77 9.79
CA SER A 76 13.77 14.08 10.40
C SER A 76 13.66 14.02 11.92
N GLU A 77 12.58 14.54 12.49
CA GLU A 77 12.25 14.42 13.91
C GLU A 77 12.11 12.95 14.35
N TYR A 78 11.49 12.09 13.55
CA TYR A 78 11.48 10.63 13.80
C TYR A 78 12.86 9.99 13.79
N THR A 79 13.76 10.50 12.95
CA THR A 79 15.12 9.94 12.81
C THR A 79 16.06 10.49 13.90
N SER A 80 15.74 11.65 14.48
CA SER A 80 16.57 12.34 15.49
C SER A 80 16.07 12.22 16.93
N ASN A 81 14.76 12.09 17.14
CA ASN A 81 14.13 11.87 18.44
C ASN A 81 13.72 10.41 18.58
N ASP A 82 13.98 9.84 19.75
CA ASP A 82 13.52 8.50 20.16
C ASP A 82 11.99 8.45 20.45
N ASP A 83 11.20 9.33 19.82
CA ASP A 83 9.75 9.46 20.03
C ASP A 83 8.96 9.13 18.73
N PRO A 84 8.73 7.84 18.45
CA PRO A 84 7.94 7.40 17.30
C PRO A 84 6.45 7.78 17.41
N GLU A 85 5.95 8.14 18.59
CA GLU A 85 4.55 8.52 18.80
C GLU A 85 4.27 9.93 18.29
N ALA A 86 5.07 10.91 18.70
CA ALA A 86 4.95 12.29 18.22
C ALA A 86 5.05 12.39 16.70
N CYS A 87 5.91 11.57 16.08
CA CYS A 87 6.01 11.48 14.62
C CYS A 87 4.70 11.00 13.99
N CYS A 88 4.14 9.89 14.47
CA CYS A 88 2.90 9.35 13.94
C CYS A 88 1.78 10.39 14.02
N ASP A 89 1.61 11.03 15.18
CA ASP A 89 0.57 12.03 15.40
C ASP A 89 0.73 13.24 14.48
N MET A 90 1.97 13.72 14.27
CA MET A 90 2.26 14.83 13.38
C MET A 90 1.91 14.49 11.92
N ILE A 91 2.35 13.33 11.43
CA ILE A 91 2.09 12.90 10.04
C ILE A 91 0.60 12.61 9.84
N GLU A 92 -0.07 11.93 10.76
CA GLU A 92 -1.51 11.66 10.67
C GLU A 92 -2.34 12.95 10.71
N THR A 93 -1.97 13.92 11.55
CA THR A 93 -2.61 15.24 11.61
C THR A 93 -2.42 16.00 10.30
N MET A 94 -1.21 15.96 9.73
CA MET A 94 -0.93 16.56 8.43
C MET A 94 -1.80 15.95 7.33
N LEU A 95 -1.86 14.61 7.25
CA LEU A 95 -2.64 13.88 6.25
C LEU A 95 -4.16 14.09 6.42
N SER A 96 -4.66 14.00 7.65
CA SER A 96 -6.10 14.14 7.94
C SER A 96 -6.62 15.51 7.51
N ASN A 97 -5.82 16.56 7.62
CA ASN A 97 -6.22 17.90 7.19
C ASN A 97 -6.13 18.15 5.68
N ARG A 98 -5.60 17.20 4.90
CA ARG A 98 -5.21 17.42 3.49
C ARG A 98 -5.65 16.33 2.51
N LEU A 99 -6.07 15.15 2.96
CA LEU A 99 -6.57 14.08 2.08
C LEU A 99 -8.02 14.36 1.62
N VAL A 100 -8.34 14.05 0.35
CA VAL A 100 -9.72 14.10 -0.16
C VAL A 100 -10.59 13.14 0.64
N SER A 101 -11.74 13.61 1.14
CA SER A 101 -12.76 12.76 1.76
C SER A 101 -14.12 13.03 1.15
N GLY A 102 -14.44 12.44 -0.01
CA GLY A 102 -15.79 12.49 -0.61
C GLY A 102 -16.49 13.85 -0.53
N LEU A 103 -15.76 14.95 -0.68
CA LEU A 103 -16.21 16.27 -0.28
C LEU A 103 -17.24 16.81 -1.28
N LYS A 104 -18.31 17.41 -0.76
CA LYS A 104 -19.17 18.30 -1.55
C LYS A 104 -18.37 19.58 -1.85
N GLN A 105 -18.66 20.21 -2.98
CA GLN A 105 -17.92 21.36 -3.53
C GLN A 105 -17.81 22.54 -2.53
N GLU A 106 -18.76 22.67 -1.60
CA GLU A 106 -18.81 23.70 -0.56
C GLU A 106 -17.73 23.51 0.54
N ASP A 107 -17.30 22.27 0.82
CA ASP A 107 -16.27 21.97 1.86
C ASP A 107 -14.83 22.19 1.37
N ILE A 108 -14.65 22.42 0.07
CA ILE A 108 -13.36 22.66 -0.60
C ILE A 108 -12.94 24.14 -0.42
N SER A 109 -13.92 25.03 -0.22
CA SER A 109 -13.75 26.48 -0.09
C SER A 109 -13.11 26.86 1.25
N GLY A 110 -11.81 26.62 1.39
CA GLY A 110 -11.01 27.03 2.55
C GLY A 110 -9.73 26.21 2.77
N ARG A 111 -9.60 25.04 2.12
CA ARG A 111 -8.38 24.22 2.21
C ARG A 111 -7.35 24.66 1.19
N LYS A 112 -6.12 24.89 1.65
CA LYS A 112 -5.01 25.33 0.79
C LYS A 112 -4.54 24.26 -0.20
N HIS A 113 -4.65 22.97 0.12
CA HIS A 113 -4.27 21.83 -0.73
C HIS A 113 -5.14 20.60 -0.43
N ILE A 114 -5.52 19.85 -1.47
CA ILE A 114 -6.17 18.55 -1.31
C ILE A 114 -5.38 17.52 -2.12
N LEU A 115 -4.73 16.60 -1.43
CA LEU A 115 -3.88 15.58 -2.06
C LEU A 115 -4.71 14.38 -2.49
N GLN A 116 -4.46 13.89 -3.71
CA GLN A 116 -4.84 12.53 -4.11
C GLN A 116 -4.12 11.52 -3.21
N PRO A 117 -4.75 10.39 -2.81
CA PRO A 117 -4.09 9.36 -2.00
C PRO A 117 -2.82 8.76 -2.64
N LEU A 118 -2.70 8.85 -3.97
CA LEU A 118 -1.52 8.41 -4.71
C LEU A 118 -0.43 9.47 -4.82
N HIS A 119 -0.63 10.69 -4.31
CA HIS A 119 0.40 11.72 -4.36
C HIS A 119 1.68 11.27 -3.62
N HIS A 120 2.87 11.59 -4.15
CA HIS A 120 4.14 11.09 -3.62
C HIS A 120 4.37 11.43 -2.14
N ILE A 121 3.87 12.58 -1.68
CA ILE A 121 3.86 12.98 -0.26
C ILE A 121 3.02 12.00 0.58
N CYS A 122 1.83 11.63 0.12
CA CYS A 122 0.98 10.66 0.81
C CYS A 122 1.67 9.29 0.88
N LEU A 123 2.23 8.82 -0.24
CA LEU A 123 2.92 7.53 -0.27
C LEU A 123 4.15 7.52 0.65
N THR A 124 4.91 8.61 0.71
CA THR A 124 6.03 8.74 1.64
C THR A 124 5.55 8.72 3.10
N ALA A 125 4.50 9.48 3.40
CA ALA A 125 3.89 9.51 4.73
C ALA A 125 3.36 8.13 5.17
N TYR A 126 2.65 7.41 4.29
CA TYR A 126 2.18 6.05 4.58
C TYR A 126 3.34 5.09 4.84
N MET A 127 4.45 5.22 4.11
CA MET A 127 5.64 4.38 4.28
C MET A 127 6.30 4.60 5.64
N THR A 128 6.40 5.87 6.06
CA THR A 128 6.90 6.24 7.39
C THR A 128 5.96 5.74 8.49
N LEU A 129 4.65 5.99 8.37
CA LEU A 129 3.65 5.55 9.36
C LEU A 129 3.60 4.04 9.51
N ALA A 130 3.60 3.28 8.40
CA ALA A 130 3.65 1.83 8.43
C ALA A 130 4.89 1.31 9.19
N SER A 131 6.04 1.94 8.99
CA SER A 131 7.29 1.57 9.64
C SER A 131 7.31 1.95 11.12
N ALA A 132 6.88 3.17 11.46
CA ALA A 132 6.85 3.68 12.83
C ALA A 132 5.86 2.89 13.71
N TYR A 133 4.64 2.63 13.23
CA TYR A 133 3.67 1.80 13.94
C TYR A 133 4.14 0.36 14.12
N ARG A 134 4.81 -0.22 13.11
CA ARG A 134 5.37 -1.57 13.21
C ARG A 134 6.46 -1.62 14.29
N PHE A 135 7.35 -0.63 14.31
CA PHE A 135 8.39 -0.53 15.32
C PHE A 135 7.79 -0.43 16.73
N ARG A 136 6.82 0.48 16.94
CA ARG A 136 6.11 0.60 18.23
C ARG A 136 5.45 -0.72 18.66
N ALA A 137 4.79 -1.42 17.72
CA ALA A 137 4.15 -2.68 18.03
C ALA A 137 5.15 -3.76 18.46
N LEU A 138 6.35 -3.81 17.88
CA LEU A 138 7.40 -4.74 18.29
C LEU A 138 8.01 -4.36 19.66
N SER A 139 8.28 -3.08 19.89
CA SER A 139 8.79 -2.60 21.18
C SER A 139 7.81 -2.88 22.33
N LEU A 140 6.51 -2.73 22.08
CA LEU A 140 5.47 -3.08 23.04
C LEU A 140 5.35 -4.58 23.27
N GLU A 141 5.54 -5.42 22.24
CA GLU A 141 5.54 -6.89 22.40
C GLU A 141 6.66 -7.32 23.37
N GLU A 142 7.87 -6.79 23.20
CA GLU A 142 9.02 -7.06 24.08
C GLU A 142 8.75 -6.65 25.54
N ALA A 143 8.10 -5.49 25.75
CA ALA A 143 7.70 -5.03 27.07
C ALA A 143 6.57 -5.88 27.68
N VAL A 144 5.55 -6.26 26.89
CA VAL A 144 4.41 -7.07 27.35
C VAL A 144 4.85 -8.48 27.76
N ARG A 145 5.84 -9.07 27.09
CA ARG A 145 6.44 -10.37 27.49
C ARG A 145 7.13 -10.31 28.86
N SER A 146 7.40 -9.11 29.36
CA SER A 146 8.08 -8.87 30.64
C SER A 146 7.10 -8.51 31.77
N ASP A 147 6.02 -7.75 31.51
CA ASP A 147 5.15 -7.18 32.57
C ASP A 147 3.63 -7.44 32.40
N GLY A 148 3.19 -8.09 31.32
CA GLY A 148 1.83 -8.63 31.21
C GLY A 148 0.65 -7.65 30.99
N GLU A 149 0.85 -6.33 31.04
CA GLU A 149 -0.27 -5.40 31.29
C GLU A 149 -0.80 -4.52 30.13
N ASN A 150 -0.27 -4.55 28.90
CA ASN A 150 -0.78 -3.65 27.84
C ASN A 150 -0.95 -4.27 26.44
N THR A 151 -1.95 -5.14 26.28
CA THR A 151 -2.22 -5.81 24.98
C THR A 151 -3.11 -5.02 24.01
N ASP A 152 -3.81 -3.99 24.48
CA ASP A 152 -4.67 -3.16 23.61
C ASP A 152 -3.87 -2.19 22.75
N GLU A 153 -2.90 -1.49 23.35
CA GLU A 153 -2.04 -0.56 22.60
C GLU A 153 -1.20 -1.31 21.56
N PHE A 154 -0.62 -2.45 21.94
CA PHE A 154 0.07 -3.37 21.03
C PHE A 154 -0.78 -3.70 19.80
N PHE A 155 -2.02 -4.15 20.02
CA PHE A 155 -2.96 -4.49 18.96
C PHE A 155 -3.30 -3.29 18.07
N ARG A 156 -3.50 -2.10 18.66
CA ARG A 156 -3.75 -0.86 17.91
C ARG A 156 -2.58 -0.51 16.99
N MET A 157 -1.35 -0.60 17.47
CA MET A 157 -0.15 -0.32 16.68
C MET A 157 0.03 -1.34 15.54
N ALA A 158 -0.15 -2.64 15.83
CA ALA A 158 -0.10 -3.68 14.80
C ALA A 158 -1.17 -3.47 13.72
N LYS A 159 -2.38 -3.06 14.12
CA LYS A 159 -3.47 -2.76 13.20
C LYS A 159 -3.17 -1.55 12.31
N ALA A 160 -2.65 -0.47 12.89
CA ALA A 160 -2.26 0.71 12.14
C ALA A 160 -1.15 0.40 11.12
N ALA A 161 -0.11 -0.32 11.54
CA ALA A 161 0.96 -0.77 10.66
C ALA A 161 0.43 -1.58 9.46
N ALA A 162 -0.49 -2.51 9.71
CA ALA A 162 -1.12 -3.32 8.68
C ALA A 162 -1.98 -2.49 7.72
N ALA A 163 -2.76 -1.54 8.23
CA ALA A 163 -3.63 -0.69 7.42
C ALA A 163 -2.83 0.21 6.46
N TYR A 164 -1.81 0.91 6.94
CA TYR A 164 -0.94 1.73 6.07
C TYR A 164 -0.14 0.89 5.07
N SER A 165 0.35 -0.28 5.49
CA SER A 165 1.04 -1.20 4.58
C SER A 165 0.12 -1.64 3.44
N LEU A 166 -1.15 -1.97 3.76
CA LEU A 166 -2.14 -2.38 2.77
C LEU A 166 -2.44 -1.29 1.74
N VAL A 167 -2.55 -0.03 2.18
CA VAL A 167 -2.68 1.12 1.26
C VAL A 167 -1.46 1.23 0.36
N LEU A 168 -0.24 1.13 0.90
CA LEU A 168 0.98 1.18 0.08
C LEU A 168 1.02 0.07 -0.98
N ALA A 169 0.67 -1.16 -0.60
CA ALA A 169 0.64 -2.30 -1.52
C ALA A 169 -0.40 -2.09 -2.62
N GLY A 170 -1.61 -1.65 -2.28
CA GLY A 170 -2.65 -1.38 -3.27
C GLY A 170 -2.34 -0.19 -4.16
N SER A 171 -1.84 0.92 -3.60
CA SER A 171 -1.38 2.08 -4.34
C SER A 171 -0.28 1.69 -5.33
N THR A 172 0.71 0.92 -4.88
CA THR A 172 1.81 0.49 -5.75
C THR A 172 1.35 -0.50 -6.80
N HIS A 173 0.38 -1.39 -6.49
CA HIS A 173 -0.21 -2.31 -7.46
C HIS A 173 -0.92 -1.54 -8.58
N HIS A 174 -1.73 -0.54 -8.21
CA HIS A 174 -2.40 0.34 -9.17
C HIS A 174 -1.41 1.03 -10.12
N LEU A 175 -0.35 1.62 -9.57
CA LEU A 175 0.70 2.25 -10.39
C LEU A 175 1.45 1.22 -11.25
N PHE A 176 1.72 0.02 -10.72
CA PHE A 176 2.39 -1.08 -11.41
C PHE A 176 1.63 -1.58 -12.65
N LEU A 177 0.29 -1.57 -12.62
CA LEU A 177 -0.52 -1.94 -13.78
C LEU A 177 -0.31 -1.00 -14.97
N SER A 178 0.08 0.26 -14.71
CA SER A 178 0.45 1.23 -15.73
C SER A 178 1.95 1.18 -16.05
N GLU A 179 2.79 0.89 -15.04
CA GLU A 179 4.25 0.94 -15.13
C GLU A 179 4.90 -0.29 -14.49
N CYS A 180 5.24 -1.30 -15.29
CA CYS A 180 5.83 -2.56 -14.80
C CYS A 180 7.19 -2.38 -14.09
N SER A 181 7.85 -1.22 -14.25
CA SER A 181 9.07 -0.88 -13.48
C SER A 181 8.86 -0.88 -11.96
N LEU A 182 7.60 -0.77 -11.51
CA LEU A 182 7.20 -0.82 -10.11
C LEU A 182 7.00 -2.25 -9.58
N MET A 183 7.32 -3.28 -10.36
CA MET A 183 7.20 -4.68 -9.92
C MET A 183 8.07 -4.98 -8.68
N ILE A 184 9.30 -4.44 -8.65
CA ILE A 184 10.23 -4.58 -7.53
C ILE A 184 9.68 -3.95 -6.25
N PRO A 185 9.36 -2.64 -6.19
CA PRO A 185 8.83 -2.04 -4.97
C PRO A 185 7.50 -2.67 -4.55
N LEU A 186 6.66 -3.05 -5.53
CA LEU A 186 5.42 -3.77 -5.24
C LEU A 186 5.70 -5.07 -4.49
N SER A 187 6.66 -5.89 -4.95
CA SER A 187 7.01 -7.14 -4.27
C SER A 187 7.44 -6.91 -2.81
N HIS A 188 8.18 -5.84 -2.53
CA HIS A 188 8.57 -5.46 -1.17
C HIS A 188 7.39 -4.98 -0.32
N PHE A 189 6.53 -4.12 -0.85
CA PHE A 189 5.36 -3.64 -0.11
C PHE A 189 4.37 -4.77 0.16
N LEU A 190 4.18 -5.69 -0.78
CA LEU A 190 3.36 -6.88 -0.58
C LEU A 190 3.92 -7.75 0.54
N LEU A 191 5.23 -7.98 0.58
CA LEU A 191 5.84 -8.77 1.65
C LEU A 191 5.62 -8.11 3.02
N ASN A 192 5.95 -6.83 3.13
CA ASN A 192 5.80 -6.06 4.37
C ASN A 192 4.33 -6.04 4.82
N THR A 193 3.39 -5.87 3.88
CA THR A 193 1.95 -5.91 4.15
C THR A 193 1.52 -7.27 4.67
N GLY A 194 1.95 -8.34 3.99
CA GLY A 194 1.68 -9.71 4.42
C GLY A 194 2.15 -9.96 5.84
N GLN A 195 3.39 -9.60 6.15
CA GLN A 195 3.94 -9.73 7.50
C GLN A 195 3.20 -8.90 8.55
N SER A 196 2.85 -7.65 8.26
CA SER A 196 2.10 -6.81 9.19
C SER A 196 0.69 -7.33 9.43
N LEU A 197 0.03 -7.90 8.42
CA LEU A 197 -1.28 -8.55 8.57
C LEU A 197 -1.19 -9.85 9.37
N LEU A 198 -0.17 -10.69 9.14
CA LEU A 198 0.06 -11.89 9.97
C LEU A 198 0.28 -11.51 11.44
N TYR A 199 1.12 -10.50 11.67
CA TYR A 199 1.40 -10.00 13.00
C TYR A 199 0.14 -9.45 13.71
N LEU A 200 -0.73 -8.76 12.96
CA LEU A 200 -2.05 -8.36 13.46
C LEU A 200 -2.91 -9.57 13.84
N VAL A 201 -2.97 -10.60 12.98
CA VAL A 201 -3.72 -11.84 13.30
C VAL A 201 -3.20 -12.49 14.58
N GLU A 202 -1.88 -12.51 14.77
CA GLU A 202 -1.24 -13.05 15.99
C GLU A 202 -1.57 -12.22 17.23
N SER A 203 -1.68 -10.90 17.09
CA SER A 203 -2.03 -10.00 18.20
C SER A 203 -3.45 -10.18 18.73
N ILE A 204 -4.34 -10.78 17.94
CA ILE A 204 -5.72 -11.08 18.32
C ILE A 204 -5.70 -12.32 19.24
N LYS A 205 -5.52 -12.10 20.56
CA LYS A 205 -5.62 -13.14 21.59
C LYS A 205 -6.95 -13.90 21.47
N GLY A 206 -6.93 -15.24 21.41
CA GLY A 206 -8.14 -16.02 21.68
C GLY A 206 -8.26 -17.41 21.08
N LYS A 207 -7.47 -17.80 20.08
CA LYS A 207 -7.25 -19.19 19.69
C LYS A 207 -6.15 -19.22 18.65
N THR A 208 -5.18 -20.08 18.94
CA THR A 208 -4.15 -20.62 18.07
C THR A 208 -4.62 -20.72 16.62
N ARG A 209 -3.66 -20.64 15.69
CA ARG A 209 -3.73 -20.85 14.22
C ARG A 209 -4.50 -22.11 13.71
N GLN A 210 -5.33 -22.74 14.53
CA GLN A 210 -5.95 -24.05 14.37
C GLN A 210 -7.34 -24.05 13.70
N ASN A 211 -8.02 -22.90 13.55
CA ASN A 211 -9.40 -22.90 13.02
C ASN A 211 -9.62 -22.03 11.78
N ILE A 212 -8.58 -21.42 11.20
CA ILE A 212 -8.78 -20.60 10.01
C ILE A 212 -8.61 -21.52 8.81
N SER A 213 -9.74 -21.93 8.23
CA SER A 213 -9.79 -22.75 7.02
C SER A 213 -8.79 -22.20 6.00
N GLU A 214 -7.79 -23.01 5.64
CA GLU A 214 -6.83 -22.71 4.60
C GLU A 214 -7.56 -22.35 3.31
N ALA A 215 -7.76 -21.05 3.07
CA ALA A 215 -7.93 -20.57 1.72
C ALA A 215 -6.55 -20.71 1.07
N ARG A 216 -6.29 -21.86 0.44
CA ARG A 216 -5.11 -22.04 -0.42
C ARG A 216 -5.29 -21.11 -1.61
N LEU A 217 -4.76 -19.90 -1.48
CA LEU A 217 -4.73 -18.91 -2.54
C LEU A 217 -3.58 -19.27 -3.47
N SER A 218 -3.87 -20.01 -4.53
CA SER A 218 -2.92 -20.30 -5.59
C SER A 218 -3.12 -19.32 -6.73
N PHE A 219 -2.10 -18.52 -7.03
CA PHE A 219 -1.97 -17.88 -8.34
C PHE A 219 -1.40 -18.90 -9.32
N SER A 220 -1.65 -18.69 -10.62
CA SER A 220 -0.99 -19.44 -11.70
C SER A 220 0.50 -19.51 -11.40
N SER A 221 1.01 -20.71 -11.11
CA SER A 221 2.42 -20.91 -10.85
C SER A 221 3.22 -20.48 -12.08
N CYS A 222 4.23 -19.63 -11.91
CA CYS A 222 5.30 -19.57 -12.89
C CYS A 222 5.84 -21.00 -13.05
N PRO A 223 6.06 -21.50 -14.28
CA PRO A 223 6.55 -22.85 -14.50
C PRO A 223 7.83 -23.04 -13.69
N ALA A 224 7.73 -23.83 -12.62
CA ALA A 224 8.88 -24.26 -11.86
C ALA A 224 9.60 -25.26 -12.76
N SER A 225 10.79 -24.88 -13.24
CA SER A 225 11.68 -25.74 -14.02
C SER A 225 11.03 -26.40 -15.24
N SER A 226 10.76 -25.63 -16.29
CA SER A 226 10.93 -26.19 -17.63
C SER A 226 12.34 -25.87 -18.09
N THR A 227 13.02 -26.88 -18.61
CA THR A 227 14.24 -26.73 -19.41
C THR A 227 14.04 -25.86 -20.66
N ASP A 228 12.80 -25.42 -20.93
CA ASP A 228 12.47 -24.36 -21.87
C ASP A 228 12.38 -23.00 -21.16
N ASN A 229 13.17 -22.04 -21.67
CA ASN A 229 13.29 -20.64 -21.26
C ASN A 229 12.02 -19.79 -21.47
N ASP A 230 10.84 -20.38 -21.48
CA ASP A 230 9.61 -19.66 -21.81
C ASP A 230 9.07 -18.96 -20.56
N SER A 231 9.44 -17.68 -20.43
CA SER A 231 8.75 -16.73 -19.56
C SER A 231 7.24 -16.83 -19.80
N PRO A 232 6.39 -16.70 -18.76
CA PRO A 232 4.95 -16.79 -18.94
C PRO A 232 4.51 -15.80 -20.03
N PRO A 233 3.68 -16.21 -21.00
CA PRO A 233 3.20 -15.32 -22.04
C PRO A 233 2.60 -14.05 -21.42
N TYR A 234 2.88 -12.88 -22.00
CA TYR A 234 2.47 -11.58 -21.44
C TYR A 234 0.98 -11.52 -21.06
N HIS A 235 0.10 -12.17 -21.82
CA HIS A 235 -1.33 -12.24 -21.51
C HIS A 235 -1.65 -13.01 -20.22
N VAL A 236 -0.90 -14.09 -19.92
CA VAL A 236 -1.02 -14.87 -18.67
C VAL A 236 -0.54 -14.05 -17.49
N PHE A 237 0.61 -13.36 -17.65
CA PHE A 237 1.13 -12.45 -16.64
C PHE A 237 0.12 -11.35 -16.29
N ARG A 238 -0.39 -10.66 -17.32
CA ARG A 238 -1.38 -9.59 -17.15
C ARG A 238 -2.66 -10.09 -16.49
N SER A 239 -3.21 -11.22 -16.95
CA SER A 239 -4.39 -11.83 -16.34
C SER A 239 -4.17 -12.19 -14.86
N THR A 240 -2.95 -12.60 -14.49
CA THR A 240 -2.60 -12.91 -13.09
C THR A 240 -2.57 -11.63 -12.24
N CYS A 241 -1.99 -10.54 -12.77
CA CYS A 241 -1.96 -9.25 -12.09
C CYS A 241 -3.37 -8.68 -11.85
N GLU A 242 -4.26 -8.81 -12.84
CA GLU A 242 -5.67 -8.39 -12.75
C GLU A 242 -6.47 -9.28 -11.77
N ALA A 243 -6.26 -10.60 -11.80
CA ALA A 243 -6.89 -11.53 -10.86
C ALA A 243 -6.48 -11.25 -9.41
N PHE A 244 -5.19 -10.98 -9.17
CA PHE A 244 -4.72 -10.53 -7.85
C PHE A 244 -5.42 -9.25 -7.39
N GLY A 245 -5.53 -8.24 -8.26
CA GLY A 245 -6.21 -6.98 -7.93
C GLY A 245 -7.66 -7.19 -7.50
N LYS A 246 -8.42 -8.00 -8.27
CA LYS A 246 -9.81 -8.36 -7.95
C LYS A 246 -9.93 -9.05 -6.60
N GLN A 247 -9.04 -10.00 -6.34
CA GLN A 247 -9.04 -10.77 -5.10
C GLN A 247 -8.69 -9.90 -3.88
N MET A 248 -7.67 -9.05 -3.99
CA MET A 248 -7.30 -8.08 -2.96
C MET A 248 -8.42 -7.10 -2.67
N LEU A 249 -9.12 -6.61 -3.70
CA LEU A 249 -10.27 -5.73 -3.52
C LEU A 249 -11.39 -6.45 -2.76
N SER A 250 -11.78 -7.64 -3.19
CA SER A 250 -12.83 -8.45 -2.54
C SER A 250 -12.52 -8.73 -1.07
N LEU A 251 -11.29 -9.13 -0.77
CA LEU A 251 -10.86 -9.42 0.60
C LEU A 251 -10.75 -8.15 1.45
N SER A 252 -10.21 -7.07 0.89
CA SER A 252 -10.02 -5.81 1.63
C SER A 252 -11.35 -5.17 2.01
N LEU A 253 -12.34 -5.13 1.11
CA LEU A 253 -13.68 -4.59 1.40
C LEU A 253 -14.34 -5.25 2.63
N ARG A 254 -14.07 -6.53 2.90
CA ARG A 254 -14.66 -7.27 4.02
C ARG A 254 -14.06 -6.91 5.39
N CYS A 255 -12.86 -6.35 5.44
CA CYS A 255 -12.18 -6.01 6.70
C CYS A 255 -11.64 -4.58 6.76
N TRP A 256 -11.78 -3.78 5.69
CA TRP A 256 -11.21 -2.43 5.60
C TRP A 256 -11.73 -1.52 6.70
N SER A 257 -13.06 -1.47 6.90
CA SER A 257 -13.70 -0.67 7.95
C SER A 257 -13.22 -1.00 9.37
N PHE A 258 -12.77 -2.24 9.60
CA PHE A 258 -12.14 -2.64 10.86
C PHE A 258 -10.69 -2.17 10.96
N LEU A 259 -9.92 -2.34 9.88
CA LEU A 259 -8.51 -1.95 9.81
C LEU A 259 -8.33 -0.44 10.01
N VAL A 260 -9.16 0.38 9.36
CA VAL A 260 -9.04 1.85 9.42
C VAL A 260 -9.65 2.48 10.66
N ARG A 261 -10.44 1.74 11.45
CA ARG A 261 -11.14 2.31 12.60
C ARG A 261 -10.17 2.96 13.58
N GLY A 262 -10.36 4.24 13.87
CA GLY A 262 -9.47 5.00 14.75
C GLY A 262 -8.19 5.49 14.09
N LEU A 263 -8.14 5.49 12.75
CA LEU A 263 -7.09 6.08 11.92
C LEU A 263 -7.71 7.17 11.03
N PRO A 264 -7.82 8.42 11.51
CA PRO A 264 -8.64 9.46 10.88
C PRO A 264 -8.29 9.77 9.42
N CYS A 265 -7.04 9.55 9.01
CA CYS A 265 -6.64 9.77 7.62
C CYS A 265 -7.09 8.61 6.70
N LEU A 266 -7.03 7.36 7.17
CA LEU A 266 -7.38 6.18 6.37
C LEU A 266 -8.89 5.96 6.29
N GLU A 267 -9.67 6.40 7.28
CA GLU A 267 -11.14 6.39 7.24
C GLU A 267 -11.72 7.18 6.05
N LYS A 268 -10.94 8.07 5.45
CA LYS A 268 -11.31 8.85 4.26
C LYS A 268 -11.12 8.08 2.95
N ILE A 269 -10.34 7.00 2.97
CA ILE A 269 -10.07 6.15 1.82
C ILE A 269 -11.15 5.07 1.76
N LYS A 270 -11.92 5.05 0.67
CA LYS A 270 -13.02 4.07 0.50
C LYS A 270 -12.53 2.63 0.46
N SER A 271 -11.44 2.39 -0.27
CA SER A 271 -10.84 1.08 -0.44
C SER A 271 -9.34 1.23 -0.68
N PRO A 272 -8.49 0.35 -0.10
CA PRO A 272 -7.05 0.39 -0.31
C PRO A 272 -6.63 -0.07 -1.70
N MET A 273 -7.58 -0.48 -2.55
CA MET A 273 -7.35 -0.96 -3.92
C MET A 273 -8.06 -0.09 -4.97
N GLU A 274 -8.81 0.94 -4.56
CA GLU A 274 -9.60 1.79 -5.45
C GLU A 274 -9.04 3.21 -5.48
N PHE A 275 -8.23 3.49 -6.51
CA PHE A 275 -7.60 4.80 -6.73
C PHE A 275 -7.97 5.39 -8.09
N SER A 276 -9.10 4.97 -8.66
CA SER A 276 -9.62 5.53 -9.90
C SER A 276 -9.85 7.03 -9.74
N MET A 277 -9.24 7.81 -10.63
CA MET A 277 -9.48 9.26 -10.68
C MET A 277 -10.90 9.51 -11.18
N PRO A 278 -11.58 10.59 -10.73
CA PRO A 278 -12.72 11.10 -11.47
C PRO A 278 -12.29 11.35 -12.94
N GLY A 279 -12.97 10.76 -13.91
CA GLY A 279 -12.77 11.04 -15.34
C GLY A 279 -11.82 10.12 -16.13
N THR A 280 -11.02 9.24 -15.50
CA THR A 280 -10.22 8.25 -16.26
C THR A 280 -10.91 6.89 -16.29
N THR A 281 -11.41 6.52 -17.45
CA THR A 281 -12.11 5.24 -17.75
C THR A 281 -11.21 4.00 -17.75
N ILE A 282 -9.99 4.09 -17.21
CA ILE A 282 -9.01 2.99 -17.27
C ILE A 282 -9.41 1.83 -16.35
N PHE A 283 -10.16 2.12 -15.28
CA PHE A 283 -10.85 1.13 -14.47
C PHE A 283 -12.30 1.54 -14.35
N GLN A 284 -13.13 1.05 -15.29
CA GLN A 284 -14.55 0.93 -15.03
C GLN A 284 -14.69 0.15 -13.72
N SER A 285 -15.40 0.74 -12.74
CA SER A 285 -15.65 0.14 -11.43
C SER A 285 -15.88 -1.36 -11.61
N VAL A 286 -15.05 -2.16 -10.95
CA VAL A 286 -15.10 -3.63 -11.01
C VAL A 286 -16.37 -4.17 -10.33
N LEU A 287 -17.18 -3.29 -9.75
CA LEU A 287 -18.40 -3.59 -9.03
C LEU A 287 -19.59 -2.92 -9.72
N SER A 288 -20.67 -3.70 -9.88
CA SER A 288 -21.98 -3.16 -10.26
C SER A 288 -22.43 -2.16 -9.16
N GLU A 289 -23.24 -1.17 -9.50
CA GLU A 289 -23.84 -0.24 -8.51
C GLU A 289 -24.57 -1.00 -7.37
N GLU A 290 -25.05 -2.22 -7.65
CA GLU A 290 -25.66 -3.13 -6.69
C GLU A 290 -24.67 -3.69 -5.64
N ASP A 291 -23.41 -3.90 -5.98
CA ASP A 291 -22.38 -4.38 -5.06
C ASP A 291 -21.96 -3.25 -4.09
N HIS A 292 -21.91 -2.00 -4.58
CA HIS A 292 -21.67 -0.83 -3.74
C HIS A 292 -22.81 -0.58 -2.74
N ALA A 293 -24.06 -0.77 -3.16
CA ALA A 293 -25.25 -0.58 -2.31
C ALA A 293 -25.31 -1.62 -1.17
N ASN A 294 -24.92 -2.87 -1.44
CA ASN A 294 -24.87 -3.92 -0.42
C ASN A 294 -23.70 -3.75 0.58
N LEU A 295 -22.62 -3.07 0.19
CA LEU A 295 -21.44 -2.83 1.03
C LEU A 295 -21.55 -1.53 1.86
N SER A 296 -22.33 -0.55 1.40
CA SER A 296 -22.60 0.72 2.11
C SER A 296 -23.48 0.57 3.36
N ALA A 297 -24.09 -0.60 3.58
CA ALA A 297 -25.14 -0.80 4.59
C ALA A 297 -24.66 -1.38 5.94
N HIS A 298 -23.36 -1.55 6.16
CA HIS A 298 -22.87 -2.18 7.39
C HIS A 298 -22.37 -1.16 8.43
N GLU A 299 -23.30 -0.73 9.28
CA GLU A 299 -23.03 -0.19 10.62
C GLU A 299 -22.34 -1.22 11.54
N PRO A 300 -21.68 -0.77 12.63
CA PRO A 300 -20.46 -1.39 13.15
C PRO A 300 -20.75 -2.55 14.09
N VAL A 301 -20.53 -3.77 13.61
CA VAL A 301 -20.46 -4.95 14.47
C VAL A 301 -19.01 -5.14 14.93
N GLY A 302 -18.83 -5.58 16.17
CA GLY A 302 -17.52 -5.91 16.76
C GLY A 302 -16.70 -6.88 15.90
N PHE A 303 -15.42 -7.04 16.23
CA PHE A 303 -14.51 -7.93 15.52
C PHE A 303 -15.11 -9.34 15.41
N THR A 304 -15.31 -9.82 14.19
CA THR A 304 -15.87 -11.16 13.92
C THR A 304 -14.77 -12.14 13.54
N GLU A 305 -14.94 -13.42 13.88
CA GLU A 305 -14.05 -14.51 13.41
C GLU A 305 -13.92 -14.52 11.87
N ARG A 306 -14.99 -14.10 11.17
CA ARG A 306 -15.01 -13.91 9.72
C ARG A 306 -14.03 -12.82 9.26
N GLN A 307 -13.87 -11.73 10.00
CA GLN A 307 -12.89 -10.67 9.69
C GLN A 307 -11.45 -11.15 9.93
N ALA A 308 -11.20 -11.92 11.00
CA ALA A 308 -9.90 -12.56 11.24
C ALA A 308 -9.45 -13.41 10.04
N GLY A 309 -10.35 -14.25 9.54
CA GLY A 309 -10.10 -15.08 8.36
C GLY A 309 -9.87 -14.27 7.08
N CYS A 310 -10.53 -13.11 6.92
CA CYS A 310 -10.27 -12.21 5.80
C CYS A 310 -8.88 -11.58 5.87
N ILE A 311 -8.47 -11.13 7.06
CA ILE A 311 -7.13 -10.54 7.29
C ILE A 311 -6.05 -11.58 7.02
N LEU A 312 -6.22 -12.82 7.50
CA LEU A 312 -5.29 -13.90 7.17
C LEU A 312 -5.24 -14.17 5.66
N SER A 313 -6.41 -14.24 5.00
CA SER A 313 -6.48 -14.45 3.56
C SER A 313 -5.80 -13.32 2.78
N LEU A 314 -5.93 -12.06 3.22
CA LEU A 314 -5.19 -10.93 2.65
C LEU A 314 -3.69 -11.11 2.83
N ALA A 315 -3.26 -11.51 4.03
CA ALA A 315 -1.85 -11.72 4.33
C ALA A 315 -1.25 -12.78 3.38
N LEU A 316 -1.91 -13.92 3.24
CA LEU A 316 -1.53 -14.98 2.32
C LEU A 316 -1.53 -14.51 0.86
N CYS A 317 -2.56 -13.78 0.44
CA CYS A 317 -2.67 -13.20 -0.90
C CYS A 317 -1.44 -12.33 -1.23
N CYS A 318 -1.09 -11.41 -0.33
CA CYS A 318 0.07 -10.54 -0.45
C CYS A 318 1.38 -11.32 -0.54
N ILE A 319 1.59 -12.32 0.33
CA ILE A 319 2.84 -13.08 0.38
C ILE A 319 2.99 -13.97 -0.87
N THR A 320 1.91 -14.64 -1.29
CA THR A 320 1.94 -15.48 -2.50
C THR A 320 2.21 -14.63 -3.74
N TYR A 321 1.58 -13.46 -3.87
CA TYR A 321 1.82 -12.58 -5.01
C TYR A 321 3.21 -11.92 -4.96
N CYS A 322 3.71 -11.59 -3.77
CA CYS A 322 5.11 -11.18 -3.58
C CYS A 322 6.06 -12.25 -4.13
N LYS A 323 5.89 -13.52 -3.74
CA LYS A 323 6.71 -14.64 -4.22
C LYS A 323 6.66 -14.76 -5.74
N TYR A 324 5.48 -14.63 -6.33
CA TYR A 324 5.29 -14.65 -7.78
C TYR A 324 6.10 -13.54 -8.47
N LEU A 325 5.95 -12.28 -8.04
CA LEU A 325 6.68 -11.15 -8.61
C LEU A 325 8.19 -11.24 -8.38
N ALA A 326 8.61 -11.65 -7.17
CA ALA A 326 10.02 -11.83 -6.83
C ALA A 326 10.69 -12.91 -7.70
N THR A 327 9.98 -14.00 -7.98
CA THR A 327 10.45 -15.08 -8.86
C THR A 327 10.67 -14.56 -10.29
N ILE A 328 9.78 -13.69 -10.79
CA ILE A 328 9.93 -13.05 -12.11
C ILE A 328 11.10 -12.06 -12.12
N CYS A 329 11.21 -11.21 -11.09
CA CYS A 329 12.26 -10.17 -11.02
C CYS A 329 13.67 -10.72 -10.85
N TYR A 330 13.82 -11.71 -9.97
CA TYR A 330 15.11 -12.11 -9.40
C TYR A 330 15.40 -13.61 -9.50
N GLY A 331 14.42 -14.40 -9.92
CA GLY A 331 14.50 -15.86 -9.91
C GLY A 331 14.00 -16.49 -8.60
N PRO A 332 13.78 -17.83 -8.61
CA PRO A 332 13.13 -18.55 -7.53
C PRO A 332 13.97 -18.68 -6.25
N HIS A 333 15.29 -18.48 -6.33
CA HIS A 333 16.24 -18.63 -5.21
C HIS A 333 16.72 -17.28 -4.66
N HIS A 334 16.02 -16.19 -4.98
CA HIS A 334 16.32 -14.90 -4.42
C HIS A 334 15.76 -14.77 -3.00
N TYR A 335 16.46 -14.07 -2.11
CA TYR A 335 16.10 -13.96 -0.70
C TYR A 335 14.63 -13.55 -0.49
N LEU A 336 14.09 -12.69 -1.35
CA LEU A 336 12.70 -12.22 -1.24
C LEU A 336 11.69 -13.35 -1.53
N ALA A 337 11.96 -14.18 -2.54
CA ALA A 337 11.13 -15.32 -2.89
C ALA A 337 11.23 -16.43 -1.83
N ASP A 338 12.44 -16.68 -1.33
CA ASP A 338 12.69 -17.64 -0.24
C ASP A 338 12.04 -17.20 1.07
N HIS A 339 12.11 -15.91 1.40
CA HIS A 339 11.48 -15.37 2.61
C HIS A 339 9.95 -15.43 2.53
N ALA A 340 9.37 -15.10 1.38
CA ALA A 340 7.94 -15.29 1.15
C ALA A 340 7.53 -16.77 1.26
N LYS A 341 8.34 -17.69 0.72
CA LYS A 341 8.13 -19.14 0.85
C LYS A 341 8.16 -19.58 2.32
N TYR A 342 9.17 -19.15 3.09
CA TYR A 342 9.30 -19.46 4.51
C TYR A 342 8.07 -19.01 5.31
N LEU A 343 7.55 -17.81 5.05
CA LEU A 343 6.33 -17.32 5.71
C LEU A 343 5.09 -18.15 5.38
N LEU A 344 4.96 -18.62 4.14
CA LEU A 344 3.83 -19.47 3.73
C LEU A 344 3.92 -20.87 4.36
N GLU A 345 5.11 -21.46 4.41
CA GLU A 345 5.35 -22.77 5.01
C GLU A 345 5.18 -22.75 6.53
N GLY A 346 5.57 -21.66 7.20
CA GLY A 346 5.39 -21.50 8.64
C GLY A 346 3.92 -21.34 9.10
N ILE A 347 2.97 -21.26 8.17
CA ILE A 347 1.53 -21.16 8.44
C ILE A 347 0.84 -22.53 8.31
N ASP A 348 1.43 -23.48 7.58
CA ASP A 348 0.89 -24.83 7.33
C ASP A 348 1.10 -25.71 8.57
N PRO A 349 0.06 -26.02 9.38
CA PRO A 349 0.20 -26.91 10.53
C PRO A 349 0.01 -28.36 10.06
N ALA A 350 0.86 -28.80 9.12
CA ALA A 350 0.88 -30.17 8.65
C ALA A 350 2.21 -30.85 9.05
N GLN A 351 2.39 -31.04 10.36
CA GLN A 351 3.01 -32.23 10.94
C GLN A 351 2.23 -32.69 12.17
#